data_AF-A0A2X2C993-F1
#
_entry.id   AF-A0A2X2C993-F1
#
_cell.length_a   1.000
_cell.length_b   1.000
_cell.length_c   1.000
_cell.angle_alpha   90.00
_cell.angle_beta   90.00
_cell.angle_gamma   90.00
#
_symmetry.space_group_name_H-M   'P 1'
#
loop_
_entity.id
_entity.type
_entity.pdbx_description
1 polymer ?
#
loop_
_entity_poly.entity_id
_entity_poly.type
_entity_poly.pdbx_seq_one_letter_code
_entity_poly.pdbx_strand_id
1 'polypeptide(L)'
;MIRGLDKKTWIAEIQPDALHATLGMKIPQINMVAGWTGDFIGAQRRSPMDADPAATYWSLPKSKGYAIHGLFANWKPAFIDNTEIRFYCRQFI
;
A
#
# COMPACT_ATOMS: atom_id res chain seq x y z
N MET A 1 -29.86 -32.11 2.35
CA MET A 1 -29.84 -30.71 1.84
C MET A 1 -29.94 -29.78 3.04
N ILE A 2 -28.82 -29.23 3.53
CA ILE A 2 -28.79 -28.23 4.60
C ILE A 2 -28.26 -26.93 3.96
N ARG A 3 -29.15 -25.95 3.79
CA ARG A 3 -28.83 -24.60 3.28
C ARG A 3 -28.32 -23.76 4.44
N GLY A 4 -27.06 -23.30 4.40
CA GLY A 4 -26.56 -22.38 5.43
C GLY A 4 -25.08 -21.99 5.42
N LEU A 5 -24.24 -22.52 4.53
CA LEU A 5 -22.78 -22.25 4.53
C LEU A 5 -22.32 -21.11 3.58
N ASP A 6 -23.22 -20.23 3.12
CA ASP A 6 -22.90 -19.27 2.05
C ASP A 6 -22.67 -17.82 2.52
N LYS A 7 -22.20 -17.63 3.77
CA LYS A 7 -21.66 -16.34 4.22
C LYS A 7 -20.17 -16.50 4.53
N LYS A 8 -19.33 -16.15 3.55
CA LYS A 8 -17.87 -16.05 3.67
C LYS A 8 -17.47 -14.86 4.56
N THR A 9 -17.84 -14.87 5.84
CA THR A 9 -17.32 -13.92 6.83
C THR A 9 -16.13 -14.57 7.52
N TRP A 10 -14.94 -14.18 7.09
CA TRP A 10 -13.69 -14.52 7.77
C TRP A 10 -13.44 -13.48 8.86
N ILE A 11 -12.65 -13.85 9.87
CA ILE A 11 -12.17 -12.96 10.94
C ILE A 11 -11.82 -11.58 10.38
N ALA A 12 -12.28 -10.52 11.04
CA ALA A 12 -12.21 -9.11 10.61
C ALA A 12 -10.78 -8.55 10.40
N GLU A 13 -9.78 -9.40 10.57
CA GLU A 13 -8.36 -9.07 10.71
C GLU A 13 -7.53 -9.41 9.45
N ILE A 14 -8.13 -10.07 8.46
CA ILE A 14 -7.44 -10.33 7.19
C ILE A 14 -7.29 -9.00 6.43
N GLN A 15 -6.04 -8.59 6.23
CA GLN A 15 -5.71 -7.37 5.48
C GLN A 15 -6.25 -7.45 4.05
N PRO A 16 -6.71 -6.31 3.49
CA PRO A 16 -7.13 -6.26 2.09
C PRO A 16 -5.96 -6.60 1.16
N ASP A 17 -6.27 -7.15 -0.01
CA ASP A 17 -5.27 -7.45 -1.03
C ASP A 17 -4.44 -6.20 -1.35
N ALA A 18 -3.12 -6.33 -1.39
CA ALA A 18 -2.20 -5.22 -1.64
C ALA A 18 -1.28 -5.56 -2.82
N LEU A 19 -1.05 -4.56 -3.69
CA LEU A 19 -0.05 -4.62 -4.75
C LEU A 19 1.00 -3.55 -4.50
N HIS A 20 2.26 -3.98 -4.44
CA HIS A 20 3.41 -3.10 -4.30
C HIS A 20 4.23 -3.14 -5.60
N ALA A 21 4.45 -1.98 -6.21
CA ALA A 21 5.22 -1.83 -7.43
C ALA A 21 6.35 -0.82 -7.23
N THR A 22 7.52 -1.09 -7.79
CA THR A 22 8.65 -0.16 -7.80
C THR A 22 9.30 -0.14 -9.17
N LEU A 23 9.51 1.05 -9.71
CA LEU A 23 10.22 1.29 -10.95
C LEU A 23 11.38 2.22 -10.65
N GLY A 24 12.59 1.88 -11.09
CA GLY A 24 13.77 2.69 -10.84
C GLY A 24 14.75 2.62 -12.00
N MET A 25 15.51 3.70 -12.17
CA MET A 25 16.60 3.80 -13.13
C MET A 25 17.87 4.29 -12.47
N LYS A 26 19.00 3.76 -12.94
CA LYS A 26 20.33 4.24 -12.57
C LYS A 26 20.83 5.21 -13.65
N ILE A 27 21.37 6.34 -13.22
CA ILE A 27 21.98 7.37 -14.06
C ILE A 27 23.47 7.43 -13.67
N PRO A 28 24.33 6.64 -14.33
CA PRO A 28 25.75 6.51 -13.95
C PRO A 28 26.52 7.82 -14.02
N GLN A 29 26.17 8.72 -14.94
CA GLN A 29 26.88 9.99 -15.20
C GLN A 29 26.95 10.89 -13.98
N ILE A 30 25.96 10.79 -13.08
CA ILE A 30 25.86 11.61 -11.86
C ILE A 30 25.75 10.74 -10.60
N ASN A 31 26.06 9.44 -10.69
CA ASN A 31 25.93 8.48 -9.59
C ASN A 31 24.58 8.58 -8.86
N MET A 32 23.50 8.67 -9.63
CA MET A 32 22.15 8.82 -9.11
C MET A 32 21.31 7.58 -9.44
N VAL A 33 20.42 7.20 -8.52
CA VAL A 33 19.34 6.25 -8.76
C VAL A 33 18.04 6.96 -8.40
N ALA A 34 17.07 6.98 -9.31
CA ALA A 34 15.78 7.60 -9.06
C ALA A 34 14.66 6.71 -9.55
N GLY A 35 13.46 6.89 -9.00
CA GLY A 35 12.34 6.06 -9.37
C GLY A 35 11.03 6.42 -8.69
N TRP A 36 10.06 5.56 -8.92
CA TRP A 36 8.69 5.67 -8.45
C TRP A 36 8.28 4.38 -7.72
N THR A 37 7.49 4.53 -6.66
CA THR A 37 6.88 3.44 -5.90
C THR A 37 5.35 3.59 -5.94
N GLY A 38 4.61 2.49 -6.09
CA GLY A 38 3.16 2.46 -6.00
C GLY A 38 2.70 1.41 -5.02
N ASP A 39 2.00 1.85 -3.97
CA ASP A 39 1.32 0.96 -3.03
C ASP A 39 -0.19 1.05 -3.28
N PHE A 40 -0.78 -0.01 -3.81
CA PHE A 40 -2.21 -0.09 -4.12
C PHE A 40 -2.88 -1.03 -3.14
N ILE A 41 -3.72 -0.47 -2.26
CA ILE A 41 -4.44 -1.22 -1.25
C ILE A 41 -5.87 -1.43 -1.70
N GLY A 42 -6.30 -2.69 -1.78
CA GLY A 42 -7.64 -3.07 -2.18
C GLY A 42 -8.72 -2.57 -1.22
N ALA A 43 -9.95 -2.46 -1.72
CA ALA A 43 -11.09 -2.10 -0.89
C ALA A 43 -11.39 -3.19 0.15
N GLN A 44 -11.65 -2.79 1.40
CA GLN A 44 -12.11 -3.71 2.43
C GLN A 44 -13.58 -4.07 2.18
N ARG A 45 -13.81 -5.04 1.28
CA ARG A 45 -15.14 -5.42 0.79
C ARG A 45 -15.97 -6.24 1.79
N ARG A 46 -15.37 -6.68 2.90
CA ARG A 46 -16.02 -7.57 3.87
C ARG A 46 -15.89 -6.98 5.26
N SER A 47 -17.04 -6.75 5.90
CA SER A 47 -17.15 -6.23 7.26
C SER A 47 -18.10 -7.16 8.04
N PRO A 48 -17.86 -7.43 9.34
CA PRO A 48 -18.74 -8.26 10.18
C PRO A 48 -20.22 -7.83 10.18
N MET A 49 -20.51 -6.59 9.78
CA MET A 49 -21.87 -6.07 9.52
C MET A 49 -22.68 -6.88 8.50
N ASP A 50 -22.05 -7.63 7.59
CA ASP A 50 -22.78 -8.42 6.58
C ASP A 50 -23.44 -9.69 7.18
N ALA A 51 -23.06 -10.08 8.40
CA ALA A 51 -23.63 -11.19 9.15
C ALA A 51 -24.49 -10.75 10.35
N ASP A 52 -24.15 -9.65 11.02
CA ASP A 52 -24.87 -9.12 12.18
C ASP A 52 -24.96 -7.57 12.15
N PRO A 53 -26.15 -6.99 11.92
CA PRO A 53 -26.37 -5.53 11.90
C PRO A 53 -26.07 -4.82 13.23
N ALA A 54 -26.00 -5.55 14.35
CA ALA A 54 -25.70 -4.99 15.68
C ALA A 54 -24.19 -4.89 15.99
N ALA A 55 -23.31 -5.44 15.12
CA ALA A 55 -21.86 -5.42 15.29
C ALA A 55 -21.19 -4.09 14.86
N THR A 56 -21.95 -3.00 14.82
CA THR A 56 -21.50 -1.63 14.50
C THR A 56 -20.34 -1.14 15.35
N TYR A 57 -20.24 -1.59 16.61
CA TYR A 57 -19.25 -1.08 17.58
C TYR A 57 -17.84 -1.65 17.38
N TRP A 58 -17.69 -2.78 16.70
CA TRP A 58 -16.41 -3.51 16.54
C TRP A 58 -15.99 -3.71 15.09
N SER A 59 -16.84 -3.32 14.13
CA SER A 59 -16.53 -3.48 12.72
C SER A 59 -15.77 -2.28 12.17
N LEU A 60 -14.60 -2.52 11.59
CA LEU A 60 -13.94 -1.51 10.74
C LEU A 60 -14.90 -1.16 9.57
N PRO A 61 -15.19 0.13 9.34
CA PRO A 61 -16.06 0.55 8.26
C PRO A 61 -15.44 0.17 6.92
N LYS A 62 -16.26 -0.26 5.96
CA LYS A 62 -15.81 -0.60 4.61
C LYS A 62 -15.10 0.61 3.99
N SER A 63 -13.81 0.47 3.71
CA SER A 63 -13.02 1.51 3.04
C SER A 63 -12.97 1.26 1.54
N LYS A 64 -12.98 2.36 0.76
CA LYS A 64 -12.56 2.29 -0.64
C LYS A 64 -11.05 2.06 -0.63
N GLY A 65 -10.58 1.21 -1.55
CA GLY A 65 -9.14 1.01 -1.73
C GLY A 65 -8.47 2.34 -2.07
N TYR A 66 -7.19 2.47 -1.75
CA TYR A 66 -6.41 3.69 -1.93
C TYR A 66 -5.07 3.39 -2.59
N ALA A 67 -4.50 4.41 -3.23
CA ALA A 67 -3.20 4.31 -3.85
C ALA A 67 -2.24 5.35 -3.25
N ILE A 68 -1.04 4.90 -2.92
CA ILE A 68 0.05 5.78 -2.47
C ILE A 68 1.12 5.76 -3.55
N HIS A 69 1.39 6.92 -4.12
CA HIS A 69 2.44 7.12 -5.09
C HIS A 69 3.64 7.75 -4.39
N GLY A 70 4.81 7.14 -4.52
CA GLY A 70 6.06 7.67 -3.98
C GLY A 70 7.06 7.96 -5.09
N LEU A 71 7.86 8.99 -4.91
CA LEU A 71 9.04 9.28 -5.71
C LEU A 71 10.26 9.16 -4.82
N PHE A 72 11.31 8.54 -5.33
CA PHE A 72 12.58 8.41 -4.62
C PHE A 72 13.75 8.83 -5.50
N ALA A 73 14.77 9.41 -4.88
CA ALA A 73 16.06 9.63 -5.50
C ALA A 73 17.18 9.40 -4.48
N ASN A 74 18.23 8.73 -4.90
CA ASN A 74 19.44 8.52 -4.15
C ASN A 74 20.61 9.03 -4.99
N TRP A 75 21.35 9.99 -4.45
CA TRP A 75 22.43 10.65 -5.15
C TRP A 75 23.71 10.62 -4.32
N LYS A 76 24.79 10.12 -4.95
CA LYS A 76 26.14 10.15 -4.38
C LYS A 76 26.98 11.19 -5.15
N PRO A 77 27.14 12.43 -4.64
CA PRO A 77 27.97 13.42 -5.30
C PRO A 77 29.43 12.96 -5.41
N ALA A 78 30.05 13.19 -6.57
CA ALA A 78 31.45 12.81 -6.81
C ALA A 78 32.47 13.79 -6.18
N PHE A 79 32.00 14.93 -5.69
CA PHE A 79 32.84 16.01 -5.16
C PHE A 79 32.92 16.04 -3.64
N ILE A 80 32.08 15.27 -2.93
CA ILE A 80 32.17 15.09 -1.48
C ILE A 80 32.26 13.59 -1.21
N ASP A 81 33.41 13.18 -0.70
CA ASP A 81 33.62 11.79 -0.34
C ASP A 81 32.66 11.35 0.77
N ASN A 82 32.24 10.09 0.69
CA ASN A 82 31.40 9.44 1.68
C ASN A 82 30.04 10.14 1.97
N THR A 83 29.52 10.93 1.02
CA THR A 83 28.22 11.58 1.14
C THR A 83 27.17 10.88 0.28
N GLU A 84 26.01 10.59 0.85
CA GLU A 84 24.85 10.03 0.15
C GLU A 84 23.62 10.86 0.52
N ILE A 85 22.92 11.35 -0.49
CA ILE A 85 21.72 12.16 -0.31
C ILE A 85 20.52 11.35 -0.79
N ARG A 86 19.57 11.13 0.11
CA ARG A 86 18.32 10.41 -0.19
C ARG A 86 17.13 11.34 -0.09
N PHE A 87 16.37 11.41 -1.17
CA PHE A 87 15.09 12.10 -1.24
C PHE A 87 13.98 11.09 -1.39
N TYR A 88 12.90 11.34 -0.66
CA TYR A 88 11.72 10.49 -0.68
C TYR A 88 10.48 11.33 -0.44
N CYS A 89 9.49 11.21 -1.34
CA CYS A 89 8.22 11.89 -1.24
C CYS A 89 7.10 10.87 -1.44
N ARG A 90 6.08 10.86 -0.58
CA ARG A 90 4.87 10.05 -0.74
C ARG A 90 3.66 10.97 -0.84
N GLN A 91 2.82 10.71 -1.83
CA GLN A 91 1.52 11.35 -2.02
C GLN A 91 0.42 10.29 -1.96
N PHE A 92 -0.60 10.58 -1.15
CA PHE A 92 -1.83 9.80 -1.07
C PHE A 92 -2.82 10.33 -2.12
N ILE A 93 -3.40 9.44 -2.94
CA ILE A 93 -4.40 9.76 -3.97
C ILE A 93 -5.65 8.92 -3.75
#